data_AF-A0A9W7C596-F1
#
_entry.id   AF-A0A9W7C596-F1
#
_cell.length_a   1.000
_cell.length_b   1.000
_cell.length_c   1.000
_cell.angle_alpha   90.00
_cell.angle_beta   90.00
_cell.angle_gamma   90.00
#
_symmetry.space_group_name_H-M   'P 1'
#
loop_
_entity.id
_entity.type
_entity.pdbx_description
1 polymer ?
#
loop_
_entity_poly.entity_id
_entity_poly.type
_entity_poly.pdbx_seq_one_letter_code
_entity_poly.pdbx_strand_id
1 'polypeptide(L)'
;MSSHKPLHSQSPAHSPVHPFDSIAPALTCRGGGSILKSLKGSLKILDSLGLRSLRKSLTKSINNVLSFFSFNPNEGLKEHNNKKTPSKNKIKSVHLTKSHPTTTRLGRIQSELKAFLKSPPPHICVTVGSNLSQWIIHLTFPPTTAYPNETYKLKITFPSDYPTSPPSCYFLKPTPAHEHVYTNGDICLSLLGSDWRPTMSAETLAVSIMSMLSSAGEKSRPMDNSAHAAAKPGGRQDNWVYHDDSC
;
A
#
# COMPACT_ATOMS: atom_id res chain seq x y z
N MET A 1 -15.91 9.30 69.75
CA MET A 1 -15.89 10.74 69.41
C MET A 1 -15.52 10.82 67.93
N SER A 2 -16.51 10.72 67.03
CA SER A 2 -17.09 11.85 66.27
C SER A 2 -15.98 12.68 65.59
N SER A 3 -15.89 12.75 64.25
CA SER A 3 -16.94 13.33 63.41
C SER A 3 -16.94 12.86 61.94
N HIS A 4 -18.11 13.01 61.34
CA HIS A 4 -18.57 12.67 59.99
C HIS A 4 -18.12 13.61 58.85
N LYS A 5 -17.91 13.02 57.64
CA LYS A 5 -18.32 13.42 56.24
C LYS A 5 -17.99 14.85 55.70
N PRO A 6 -18.10 15.15 54.37
CA PRO A 6 -18.77 14.40 53.28
C PRO A 6 -18.02 14.23 51.93
N LEU A 7 -18.69 13.44 51.08
CA LEU A 7 -18.54 13.19 49.65
C LEU A 7 -18.68 14.49 48.81
N HIS A 8 -17.89 14.65 47.75
CA HIS A 8 -18.30 15.45 46.58
C HIS A 8 -17.78 14.86 45.27
N SER A 9 -18.71 14.69 44.34
CA SER A 9 -18.55 14.36 42.94
C SER A 9 -17.87 15.48 42.16
N GLN A 10 -17.10 15.14 41.12
CA GLN A 10 -17.10 15.89 39.86
C GLN A 10 -16.35 15.15 38.73
N SER A 11 -17.02 15.09 37.58
CA SER A 11 -16.59 14.61 36.27
C SER A 11 -15.44 15.44 35.66
N PRO A 12 -14.76 14.92 34.61
CA PRO A 12 -13.55 15.52 34.06
C PRO A 12 -13.81 16.77 33.22
N ALA A 13 -12.92 17.74 33.35
CA ALA A 13 -12.94 18.99 32.61
C ALA A 13 -12.58 18.79 31.12
N HIS A 14 -13.47 19.28 30.28
CA HIS A 14 -13.26 19.53 28.85
C HIS A 14 -12.08 20.48 28.62
N SER A 15 -11.20 20.14 27.67
CA SER A 15 -10.24 21.07 27.08
C SER A 15 -10.69 21.46 25.65
N PRO A 16 -10.39 22.69 25.22
CA PRO A 16 -11.14 23.37 24.17
C PRO A 16 -10.79 22.95 22.74
N VAL A 17 -11.83 22.96 21.91
CA VAL A 17 -11.83 22.78 20.47
C VAL A 17 -11.24 24.03 19.80
N HIS A 18 -10.21 23.86 18.98
CA HIS A 18 -9.79 24.88 18.01
C HIS A 18 -10.42 24.57 16.63
N PRO A 19 -11.00 25.58 15.94
CA PRO A 19 -11.65 25.40 14.64
C PRO A 19 -10.68 25.58 13.44
N PHE A 20 -10.94 24.80 12.38
CA PHE A 20 -10.80 25.03 10.92
C PHE A 20 -9.94 26.23 10.44
N ASP A 21 -9.08 26.18 9.42
CA ASP A 21 -9.15 25.47 8.14
C ASP A 21 -7.80 25.65 7.37
N SER A 22 -7.32 24.63 6.66
CA SER A 22 -6.92 24.75 5.23
C SER A 22 -6.23 23.50 4.67
N ILE A 23 -7.05 22.65 4.06
CA ILE A 23 -6.88 22.04 2.73
C ILE A 23 -5.53 21.33 2.46
N ALA A 24 -5.50 20.03 2.73
CA ALA A 24 -4.66 19.08 2.01
C ALA A 24 -5.56 18.25 1.07
N PRO A 25 -5.23 18.08 -0.22
CA PRO A 25 -6.10 17.38 -1.14
C PRO A 25 -6.09 15.88 -0.83
N ALA A 26 -7.26 15.36 -0.45
CA ALA A 26 -7.55 13.94 -0.43
C ALA A 26 -7.49 13.38 -1.87
N LEU A 27 -6.34 12.84 -2.25
CA LEU A 27 -6.23 11.96 -3.41
C LEU A 27 -6.80 10.60 -3.01
N THR A 28 -8.13 10.54 -2.99
CA THR A 28 -8.86 9.28 -2.91
C THR A 28 -8.49 8.44 -4.14
N CYS A 29 -7.99 7.23 -3.91
CA CYS A 29 -7.88 6.22 -4.96
C CYS A 29 -9.29 5.73 -5.34
N ARG A 30 -10.06 6.59 -6.03
CA ARG A 30 -11.34 6.23 -6.65
C ARG A 30 -11.19 6.39 -8.17
N GLY A 31 -11.17 5.27 -8.89
CA GLY A 31 -11.49 5.21 -10.32
C GLY A 31 -10.52 5.90 -11.29
N GLY A 32 -9.29 5.38 -11.42
CA GLY A 32 -8.35 5.85 -12.45
C GLY A 32 -8.86 5.74 -13.90
N GLY A 33 -9.85 4.89 -14.19
CA GLY A 33 -10.44 4.74 -15.53
C GLY A 33 -11.51 5.79 -15.90
N SER A 34 -12.30 6.29 -14.95
CA SER A 34 -13.42 7.20 -15.23
C SER A 34 -13.01 8.67 -15.25
N ILE A 35 -12.04 9.05 -14.42
CA ILE A 35 -11.50 10.42 -14.37
C ILE A 35 -10.77 10.77 -15.68
N LEU A 36 -10.02 9.83 -16.24
CA LEU A 36 -9.32 10.02 -17.52
C LEU A 36 -10.26 10.22 -18.71
N LYS A 37 -11.43 9.57 -18.71
CA LYS A 37 -12.46 9.78 -19.74
C LYS A 37 -13.13 11.15 -19.58
N SER A 38 -13.44 11.55 -18.34
CA SER A 38 -14.03 12.86 -18.04
C SER A 38 -13.09 14.02 -18.39
N LEU A 39 -11.80 13.90 -18.04
CA LEU A 39 -10.79 14.93 -18.30
C LEU A 39 -10.43 15.06 -19.79
N LYS A 40 -10.43 13.95 -20.53
CA LYS A 40 -10.29 13.98 -22.00
C LYS A 40 -11.51 14.60 -22.69
N GLY A 41 -12.71 14.44 -22.11
CA GLY A 41 -13.94 15.12 -22.56
C GLY A 41 -13.84 16.64 -22.42
N SER A 42 -13.39 17.14 -21.25
CA SER A 42 -13.21 18.58 -21.00
C SER A 42 -12.19 19.23 -21.94
N LEU A 43 -11.14 18.50 -22.35
CA LEU A 43 -10.12 19.03 -23.26
C LEU A 43 -10.68 19.28 -24.67
N LYS A 44 -11.62 18.44 -25.14
CA LYS A 44 -12.31 18.63 -26.43
C LYS A 44 -13.24 19.85 -26.42
N ILE A 45 -13.89 20.12 -25.28
CA ILE A 45 -14.78 21.27 -25.11
C ILE A 45 -13.96 22.58 -25.10
N LEU A 46 -12.81 22.59 -24.44
CA LEU A 46 -11.91 23.76 -24.42
C LEU A 46 -11.32 24.07 -25.80
N ASP A 47 -11.12 23.06 -26.64
CA ASP A 47 -10.67 23.23 -28.02
C ASP A 47 -11.77 23.89 -28.89
N SER A 48 -13.05 23.56 -28.68
CA SER A 48 -14.18 24.23 -29.36
C SER A 48 -14.43 25.68 -28.94
N LEU A 49 -13.96 26.09 -27.76
CA LEU A 49 -14.17 27.44 -27.21
C LEU A 49 -12.92 28.34 -27.33
N GLY A 50 -11.82 27.85 -27.91
CA GLY A 50 -10.62 28.65 -28.17
C GLY A 50 -9.80 29.05 -26.92
N LEU A 51 -10.08 28.50 -25.74
CA LEU A 51 -9.41 28.84 -24.47
C LEU A 51 -8.03 28.16 -24.33
N ARG A 52 -7.06 28.65 -25.11
CA ARG A 52 -5.69 28.11 -25.20
C ARG A 52 -4.89 28.15 -23.88
N SER A 53 -5.14 29.13 -23.00
CA SER A 53 -4.44 29.26 -21.72
C SER A 53 -4.91 28.22 -20.69
N LEU A 54 -6.24 28.06 -20.57
CA LEU A 54 -6.86 27.07 -19.68
C LEU A 54 -6.50 25.64 -20.10
N ARG A 55 -6.44 25.38 -21.41
CA ARG A 55 -5.96 24.11 -21.97
C ARG A 55 -4.57 23.77 -21.48
N LYS A 56 -3.61 24.70 -21.55
CA LYS A 56 -2.23 24.45 -21.11
C LYS A 56 -2.16 24.12 -19.61
N SER A 57 -2.95 24.81 -18.79
CA SER A 57 -3.02 24.56 -17.35
C SER A 57 -3.64 23.19 -17.03
N LEU A 58 -4.75 22.85 -17.70
CA LEU A 58 -5.44 21.57 -17.51
C LEU A 58 -4.59 20.40 -18.03
N THR A 59 -3.94 20.55 -19.18
CA THR A 59 -3.00 19.55 -19.74
C THR A 59 -1.80 19.34 -18.82
N LYS A 60 -1.26 20.39 -18.19
CA LYS A 60 -0.18 20.25 -17.21
C LYS A 60 -0.64 19.49 -15.97
N SER A 61 -1.86 19.73 -15.51
CA SER A 61 -2.48 19.01 -14.38
C SER A 61 -2.74 17.54 -14.72
N ILE A 62 -3.30 17.26 -15.90
CA ILE A 62 -3.53 15.90 -16.42
C ILE A 62 -2.20 15.14 -16.59
N ASN A 63 -1.16 15.78 -17.14
CA ASN A 63 0.15 15.17 -17.30
C ASN A 63 0.85 14.92 -15.96
N ASN A 64 0.62 15.75 -14.95
CA ASN A 64 1.12 15.50 -13.60
C ASN A 64 0.43 14.25 -12.99
N VAL A 65 -0.88 14.08 -13.20
CA VAL A 65 -1.64 12.89 -12.77
C VAL A 65 -1.24 11.63 -13.57
N LEU A 66 -1.03 11.74 -14.88
CA LEU A 66 -0.53 10.66 -15.74
C LEU A 66 0.95 10.33 -15.50
N SER A 67 1.75 11.27 -14.97
CA SER A 67 3.12 10.97 -14.56
C SER A 67 3.19 10.01 -13.37
N PHE A 68 2.10 9.90 -12.60
CA PHE A 68 1.92 8.84 -11.61
C PHE A 68 1.53 7.51 -12.27
N PHE A 69 0.66 7.52 -13.29
CA PHE A 69 0.24 6.36 -14.08
C PHE A 69 0.92 6.30 -15.47
N SER A 70 2.20 5.90 -15.54
CA SER A 70 2.88 5.83 -16.85
C SER A 70 2.86 4.43 -17.45
N PHE A 71 1.93 4.22 -18.39
CA PHE A 71 2.13 3.42 -19.59
C PHE A 71 1.66 4.27 -20.78
N ASN A 72 2.51 4.45 -21.80
CA ASN A 72 2.06 4.91 -23.12
C ASN A 72 2.78 4.06 -24.18
N PRO A 73 2.07 3.20 -24.94
CA PRO A 73 2.61 2.37 -25.99
C PRO A 73 2.41 3.08 -27.31
N ASN A 74 3.42 3.82 -27.77
CA ASN A 74 3.73 4.19 -29.16
C ASN A 74 4.59 5.44 -29.09
N GLU A 75 5.87 5.31 -29.42
CA GLU A 75 6.57 6.25 -30.31
C GLU A 75 7.88 5.57 -30.72
N GLY A 76 8.06 5.45 -32.04
CA GLY A 76 9.18 4.79 -32.69
C GLY A 76 10.43 5.66 -32.78
N LEU A 77 11.47 5.07 -33.36
CA LEU A 77 12.82 5.58 -33.59
C LEU A 77 12.92 7.08 -33.88
N LYS A 78 13.88 7.74 -33.21
CA LYS A 78 15.01 8.46 -33.84
C LYS A 78 16.07 8.77 -32.79
N GLU A 79 17.27 8.22 -32.97
CA GLU A 79 18.49 8.65 -32.27
C GLU A 79 18.80 10.10 -32.62
N HIS A 80 19.22 10.91 -31.65
CA HIS A 80 20.23 11.95 -31.86
C HIS A 80 20.86 12.37 -30.51
N ASN A 81 22.17 12.57 -30.56
CA ASN A 81 23.11 12.77 -29.45
C ASN A 81 22.88 14.03 -28.58
N ASN A 82 23.33 13.94 -27.31
CA ASN A 82 24.14 14.92 -26.55
C ASN A 82 23.61 15.44 -25.19
N LYS A 83 24.43 15.21 -24.14
CA LYS A 83 24.69 15.92 -22.86
C LYS A 83 23.58 16.31 -21.86
N LYS A 84 23.87 15.88 -20.60
CA LYS A 84 23.62 16.48 -19.27
C LYS A 84 22.18 16.50 -18.69
N THR A 85 21.99 15.68 -17.65
CA THR A 85 21.49 15.96 -16.26
C THR A 85 20.83 14.70 -15.67
N PRO A 86 20.94 14.41 -14.34
CA PRO A 86 20.36 13.20 -13.77
C PRO A 86 18.85 13.38 -13.60
N SER A 87 18.10 12.95 -14.63
CA SER A 87 16.64 13.00 -14.66
C SER A 87 16.00 11.95 -13.75
N LYS A 88 15.03 12.40 -12.95
CA LYS A 88 14.20 11.67 -11.97
C LYS A 88 13.34 10.53 -12.59
N ASN A 89 13.49 10.24 -13.88
CA ASN A 89 12.78 9.18 -14.62
C ASN A 89 13.46 7.80 -14.55
N LYS A 90 14.61 7.66 -13.87
CA LYS A 90 15.40 6.41 -13.92
C LYS A 90 14.83 5.26 -13.06
N ILE A 91 14.07 5.55 -12.01
CA ILE A 91 13.65 4.53 -11.02
C ILE A 91 12.58 3.58 -11.60
N LYS A 92 11.68 4.05 -12.48
CA LYS A 92 10.61 3.23 -13.06
C LYS A 92 11.10 2.17 -14.08
N SER A 93 12.36 2.24 -14.52
CA SER A 93 12.84 1.48 -15.68
C SER A 93 13.87 0.38 -15.35
N VAL A 94 14.54 0.41 -14.20
CA VAL A 94 15.68 -0.51 -13.94
C VAL A 94 15.25 -1.98 -13.91
N HIS A 95 14.10 -2.29 -13.29
CA HIS A 95 13.69 -3.68 -13.08
C HIS A 95 12.81 -4.26 -14.18
N LEU A 96 12.16 -3.42 -14.99
CA LEU A 96 11.26 -3.86 -16.05
C LEU A 96 11.95 -4.02 -17.41
N THR A 97 13.14 -3.43 -17.59
CA THR A 97 13.92 -3.45 -18.84
C THR A 97 14.76 -4.70 -19.03
N LYS A 98 15.25 -5.32 -17.94
CA LYS A 98 15.99 -6.59 -18.01
C LYS A 98 15.00 -7.74 -18.08
N SER A 99 14.91 -8.44 -19.21
CA SER A 99 14.08 -9.64 -19.32
C SER A 99 14.77 -10.81 -18.62
N HIS A 100 14.10 -11.44 -17.65
CA HIS A 100 14.54 -12.70 -17.06
C HIS A 100 13.56 -13.81 -17.46
N PRO A 101 14.03 -15.04 -17.73
CA PRO A 101 13.14 -16.18 -17.93
C PRO A 101 12.25 -16.38 -16.70
N THR A 102 10.96 -16.65 -16.92
CA THR A 102 9.96 -16.85 -15.85
C THR A 102 10.29 -18.00 -14.92
N THR A 103 11.10 -18.97 -15.39
CA THR A 103 11.60 -20.10 -14.61
C THR A 103 12.59 -19.70 -13.51
N THR A 104 13.18 -18.51 -13.58
CA THR A 104 14.09 -17.99 -12.55
C THR A 104 13.31 -17.25 -11.46
N ARG A 105 13.83 -17.27 -10.22
CA ARG A 105 13.30 -16.46 -9.11
C ARG A 105 13.05 -15.00 -9.50
N LEU A 106 14.02 -14.35 -10.14
CA LEU A 106 13.90 -12.94 -10.53
C LEU A 106 12.87 -12.75 -11.65
N GLY A 107 12.82 -13.66 -12.62
CA GLY A 107 11.79 -13.62 -13.67
C GLY A 107 10.39 -13.83 -13.12
N ARG A 108 10.22 -14.70 -12.13
CA ARG A 108 8.96 -14.86 -11.38
C ARG A 108 8.55 -13.55 -10.69
N ILE A 109 9.43 -12.97 -9.87
CA ILE A 109 9.16 -11.70 -9.14
C ILE A 109 8.85 -10.56 -10.13
N GLN A 110 9.62 -10.45 -11.22
CA GLN A 110 9.41 -9.41 -12.23
C GLN A 110 8.08 -9.60 -12.98
N SER A 111 7.66 -10.84 -13.23
CA SER A 111 6.39 -11.14 -13.88
C SER A 111 5.20 -10.80 -12.97
N GLU A 112 5.30 -11.12 -11.68
CA GLU A 112 4.31 -10.68 -10.68
C GLU A 112 4.23 -9.16 -10.59
N LEU A 113 5.36 -8.45 -10.56
CA LEU A 113 5.36 -6.99 -10.51
C LEU A 113 4.68 -6.39 -11.75
N LYS A 114 4.93 -6.94 -12.94
CA LYS A 114 4.27 -6.53 -14.18
C LYS A 114 2.75 -6.74 -14.10
N ALA A 115 2.30 -7.89 -13.59
CA ALA A 115 0.89 -8.19 -13.44
C ALA A 115 0.21 -7.22 -12.45
N PHE A 116 0.81 -7.03 -11.28
CA PHE A 116 0.33 -6.13 -10.24
C PHE A 116 0.21 -4.69 -10.77
N LEU A 117 1.24 -4.17 -11.45
CA LEU A 117 1.21 -2.82 -12.01
C LEU A 117 0.21 -2.66 -13.16
N LYS A 118 -0.02 -3.73 -13.94
CA LYS A 118 -0.98 -3.72 -15.04
C LYS A 118 -2.42 -3.65 -14.55
N SER A 119 -2.73 -4.33 -13.45
CA SER A 119 -4.08 -4.41 -12.89
C SER A 119 -4.03 -4.40 -11.36
N PRO A 120 -3.74 -3.26 -10.73
CA PRO A 120 -3.64 -3.20 -9.27
C PRO A 120 -5.01 -3.45 -8.61
N PRO A 121 -5.06 -4.25 -7.53
CA PRO A 121 -6.28 -4.41 -6.75
C PRO A 121 -6.79 -3.08 -6.19
N PRO A 122 -8.11 -2.92 -5.97
CA PRO A 122 -8.68 -1.73 -5.37
C PRO A 122 -8.00 -1.40 -4.04
N HIS A 123 -7.63 -0.14 -3.86
CA HIS A 123 -7.02 0.38 -2.63
C HIS A 123 -5.66 -0.21 -2.23
N ILE A 124 -5.04 -0.99 -3.12
CA ILE A 124 -3.70 -1.53 -2.92
C ILE A 124 -2.76 -0.94 -3.98
N CYS A 125 -1.59 -0.46 -3.56
CA CYS A 125 -0.55 -0.06 -4.51
C CYS A 125 0.84 -0.58 -4.11
N VAL A 126 1.67 -0.84 -5.11
CA VAL A 126 3.03 -1.38 -4.94
C VAL A 126 4.09 -0.35 -5.34
N THR A 127 5.10 -0.18 -4.48
CA THR A 127 6.31 0.60 -4.75
C THR A 127 7.54 -0.30 -4.62
N VAL A 128 8.42 -0.25 -5.62
CA VAL A 128 9.67 -1.01 -5.65
C VAL A 128 10.85 -0.06 -5.80
N GLY A 129 11.84 -0.22 -4.93
CA GLY A 129 13.07 0.58 -4.94
C GLY A 129 14.10 0.07 -5.95
N SER A 130 15.38 0.16 -5.61
CA SER A 130 16.49 -0.40 -6.39
C SER A 130 16.68 -1.91 -6.21
N ASN A 131 16.07 -2.50 -5.19
CA ASN A 131 16.11 -3.93 -4.93
C ASN A 131 14.76 -4.55 -5.31
N LEU A 132 14.73 -5.29 -6.43
CA LEU A 132 13.52 -5.99 -6.90
C LEU A 132 13.01 -7.04 -5.90
N SER A 133 13.88 -7.52 -5.01
CA SER A 133 13.53 -8.49 -3.97
C SER A 133 12.83 -7.86 -2.76
N GLN A 134 12.55 -6.55 -2.78
CA GLN A 134 11.90 -5.84 -1.68
C GLN A 134 10.83 -4.89 -2.20
N TRP A 135 9.58 -5.13 -1.80
CA TRP A 135 8.44 -4.30 -2.19
C TRP A 135 7.83 -3.62 -0.97
N ILE A 136 7.30 -2.42 -1.18
CA ILE A 136 6.45 -1.73 -0.23
C ILE A 136 5.04 -1.70 -0.80
N ILE A 137 4.09 -2.32 -0.10
CA ILE A 137 2.68 -2.29 -0.46
C ILE A 137 1.97 -1.28 0.44
N HIS A 138 1.16 -0.40 -0.13
CA HIS A 138 0.29 0.49 0.63
C HIS A 138 -1.13 -0.04 0.57
N LEU A 139 -1.76 -0.13 1.73
CA LEU A 139 -3.16 -0.53 1.91
C LEU A 139 -3.94 0.67 2.41
N THR A 140 -4.88 1.17 1.62
CA THR A 140 -5.74 2.30 2.01
C THR A 140 -7.14 1.78 2.34
N PHE A 141 -7.63 2.06 3.54
CA PHE A 141 -8.89 1.49 4.00
C PHE A 141 -10.06 2.47 3.78
N PRO A 142 -11.22 2.00 3.27
CA PRO A 142 -12.40 2.84 3.13
C PRO A 142 -13.02 3.19 4.49
N PRO A 143 -13.84 4.26 4.56
CA PRO A 143 -14.46 4.72 5.81
C PRO A 143 -15.44 3.72 6.44
N THR A 144 -15.80 2.65 5.73
CA THR A 144 -16.72 1.60 6.18
C THR A 144 -16.06 0.52 7.02
N THR A 145 -14.74 0.57 7.22
CA THR A 145 -13.97 -0.41 8.01
C THR A 145 -13.64 0.14 9.39
N ALA A 146 -13.13 -0.70 10.28
CA ALA A 146 -12.54 -0.26 11.55
C ALA A 146 -11.33 0.69 11.39
N TYR A 147 -10.81 0.87 10.17
CA TYR A 147 -9.63 1.69 9.84
C TYR A 147 -9.98 2.86 8.88
N PRO A 148 -10.90 3.77 9.25
CA PRO A 148 -11.50 4.69 8.30
C PRO A 148 -10.49 5.68 7.70
N ASN A 149 -10.31 5.61 6.38
CA ASN A 149 -9.38 6.44 5.60
C ASN A 149 -7.90 6.32 6.04
N GLU A 150 -7.55 5.25 6.74
CA GLU A 150 -6.17 5.01 7.17
C GLU A 150 -5.37 4.35 6.04
N THR A 151 -4.05 4.58 6.04
CA THR A 151 -3.14 3.91 5.11
C THR A 151 -1.99 3.26 5.86
N TYR A 152 -1.81 1.96 5.63
CA TYR A 152 -0.76 1.15 6.22
C TYR A 152 0.22 0.66 5.15
N LYS A 153 1.47 0.41 5.57
CA LYS A 153 2.53 -0.06 4.66
C LYS A 153 2.96 -1.46 5.05
N LEU A 154 2.92 -2.40 4.11
CA LEU A 154 3.56 -3.69 4.22
C LEU A 154 4.94 -3.65 3.56
N LYS A 155 5.91 -4.31 4.16
CA LYS A 155 7.18 -4.63 3.51
C LYS A 155 7.23 -6.11 3.20
N ILE A 156 7.37 -6.42 1.92
CA ILE A 156 7.54 -7.78 1.41
C ILE A 156 8.99 -7.98 1.00
N THR A 157 9.64 -9.03 1.49
CA THR A 157 10.99 -9.43 1.07
C THR A 157 10.97 -10.86 0.55
N PHE A 158 11.42 -11.06 -0.69
CA PHE A 158 11.40 -12.36 -1.35
C PHE A 158 12.67 -13.16 -1.01
N PRO A 159 12.57 -14.39 -0.44
CA PRO A 159 13.72 -15.23 -0.13
C PRO A 159 14.38 -15.76 -1.40
N SER A 160 15.60 -16.32 -1.29
CA SER A 160 16.40 -16.81 -2.42
C SER A 160 15.78 -17.98 -3.19
N ASP A 161 14.87 -18.71 -2.56
CA ASP A 161 14.15 -19.87 -3.09
C ASP A 161 12.69 -19.55 -3.46
N TYR A 162 12.27 -18.27 -3.44
CA TYR A 162 10.94 -17.87 -3.91
C TYR A 162 10.70 -18.34 -5.36
N PRO A 163 9.55 -18.95 -5.67
CA PRO A 163 8.29 -19.00 -4.90
C PRO A 163 8.11 -20.26 -4.02
N THR A 164 9.14 -21.10 -3.87
CA THR A 164 9.03 -22.33 -3.08
C THR A 164 8.73 -22.02 -1.61
N SER A 165 9.50 -21.11 -1.00
CA SER A 165 9.18 -20.55 0.32
C SER A 165 8.38 -19.25 0.21
N PRO A 166 7.52 -18.94 1.21
CA PRO A 166 6.79 -17.67 1.27
C PRO A 166 7.73 -16.47 1.37
N PRO A 167 7.30 -15.29 0.92
CA PRO A 167 8.01 -14.05 1.21
C PRO A 167 7.82 -13.67 2.69
N SER A 168 8.81 -13.02 3.31
CA SER A 168 8.58 -12.39 4.60
C SER A 168 7.69 -11.16 4.40
N CYS A 169 6.66 -10.99 5.21
CA CYS A 169 5.75 -9.84 5.14
C CYS A 169 5.46 -9.32 6.54
N TYR A 170 5.58 -8.00 6.73
CA TYR A 170 5.25 -7.34 7.99
C TYR A 170 4.87 -5.88 7.76
N PHE A 171 4.10 -5.30 8.69
CA PHE A 171 3.74 -3.89 8.68
C PHE A 171 4.92 -3.01 9.10
N LEU A 172 5.16 -1.95 8.34
CA LEU A 172 6.00 -0.83 8.77
C LEU A 172 5.19 0.07 9.70
N LYS A 173 5.89 0.79 10.59
CA LYS A 173 5.25 1.75 11.49
C LYS A 173 4.60 2.91 10.70
N PRO A 174 3.43 3.40 11.15
CA PRO A 174 2.61 2.86 12.24
C PRO A 174 1.94 1.53 11.87
N THR A 175 1.85 0.59 12.82
CA THR A 175 1.20 -0.71 12.62
C THR A 175 -0.30 -0.62 12.95
N PRO A 176 -1.19 -1.27 12.18
CA PRO A 176 -2.60 -1.35 12.54
C PRO A 176 -2.77 -2.14 13.85
N ALA A 177 -3.76 -1.75 14.65
CA ALA A 177 -4.19 -2.55 15.80
C ALA A 177 -5.25 -3.56 15.33
N HIS A 178 -4.80 -4.80 15.11
CA HIS A 178 -5.62 -5.94 14.71
C HIS A 178 -5.27 -7.17 15.57
N GLU A 179 -6.22 -8.08 15.80
CA GLU A 179 -6.02 -9.32 16.58
C GLU A 179 -4.93 -10.27 16.03
N HIS A 180 -4.53 -10.05 14.78
CA HIS A 180 -3.47 -10.80 14.08
C HIS A 180 -2.26 -9.93 13.72
N VAL A 181 -2.16 -8.69 14.23
CA VAL A 181 -1.05 -7.78 13.92
C VAL A 181 -0.36 -7.30 15.20
N TYR A 182 0.89 -7.72 15.33
CA TYR A 182 1.76 -7.36 16.43
C TYR A 182 2.28 -5.93 16.29
N THR A 183 2.63 -5.31 17.43
CA THR A 183 3.18 -3.94 17.49
C THR A 183 4.55 -3.80 16.82
N ASN A 184 5.31 -4.90 16.68
CA ASN A 184 6.54 -4.94 15.89
C ASN A 184 6.29 -4.97 14.37
N GLY A 185 5.06 -5.28 13.95
CA GLY A 185 4.61 -5.35 12.57
C GLY A 185 4.34 -6.76 12.05
N ASP A 186 4.70 -7.80 12.80
CA ASP A 186 4.44 -9.18 12.38
C ASP A 186 2.94 -9.46 12.25
N ILE A 187 2.63 -10.41 11.38
CA ILE A 187 1.26 -10.76 11.00
C ILE A 187 1.07 -12.25 11.26
N CYS A 188 0.12 -12.62 12.12
CA CYS A 188 -0.29 -14.00 12.29
C CYS A 188 -1.17 -14.41 11.11
N LEU A 189 -0.59 -15.05 10.10
CA LEU A 189 -1.33 -15.47 8.91
C LEU A 189 -0.67 -16.72 8.32
N SER A 190 -1.40 -17.83 8.24
CA SER A 190 -0.90 -19.12 7.74
C SER A 190 -0.31 -19.04 6.33
N LEU A 191 -0.78 -18.11 5.49
CA LEU A 191 -0.23 -17.82 4.15
C LEU A 191 1.25 -17.37 4.17
N LEU A 192 1.78 -16.96 5.32
CA LEU A 192 3.20 -16.62 5.51
C LEU A 192 4.03 -17.81 6.03
N GLY A 193 3.40 -18.97 6.21
CA GLY A 193 3.99 -20.20 6.74
C GLY A 193 3.41 -21.44 6.06
N SER A 194 2.62 -22.22 6.80
CA SER A 194 2.15 -23.56 6.43
C SER A 194 1.29 -23.60 5.16
N ASP A 195 0.44 -22.59 4.95
CA ASP A 195 -0.53 -22.59 3.84
C ASP A 195 0.01 -21.93 2.57
N TRP A 196 1.26 -21.49 2.57
CA TRP A 196 1.89 -20.95 1.38
C TRP A 196 1.99 -21.99 0.27
N ARG A 197 1.54 -21.62 -0.92
CA ARG A 197 1.69 -22.44 -2.13
C ARG A 197 2.49 -21.67 -3.16
N PRO A 198 3.45 -22.29 -3.88
CA PRO A 198 4.22 -21.61 -4.93
C PRO A 198 3.37 -21.01 -6.07
N THR A 199 2.10 -21.39 -6.18
CA THR A 199 1.11 -20.83 -7.10
C THR A 199 0.58 -19.46 -6.66
N MET A 200 0.75 -19.08 -5.39
CA MET A 200 0.36 -17.78 -4.84
C MET A 200 1.36 -16.69 -5.22
N SER A 201 0.91 -15.43 -5.19
CA SER A 201 1.71 -14.25 -5.49
C SER A 201 1.73 -13.24 -4.34
N ALA A 202 2.67 -12.29 -4.39
CA ALA A 202 2.70 -11.18 -3.45
C ALA A 202 1.45 -10.29 -3.53
N GLU A 203 0.79 -10.23 -4.69
CA GLU A 203 -0.50 -9.55 -4.87
C GLU A 203 -1.62 -10.27 -4.10
N THR A 204 -1.75 -11.59 -4.28
CA THR A 204 -2.77 -12.37 -3.56
C THR A 204 -2.57 -12.29 -2.05
N LEU A 205 -1.32 -12.32 -1.58
CA LEU A 205 -0.99 -12.15 -0.17
C LEU A 205 -1.42 -10.78 0.37
N ALA A 206 -1.17 -9.70 -0.38
CA ALA A 206 -1.60 -8.35 0.00
C ALA A 206 -3.13 -8.21 0.05
N VAL A 207 -3.84 -8.82 -0.89
CA VAL A 207 -5.31 -8.87 -0.91
C VAL A 207 -5.84 -9.63 0.31
N SER A 208 -5.25 -10.78 0.66
CA SER A 208 -5.64 -11.53 1.85
C SER A 208 -5.45 -10.72 3.14
N ILE A 209 -4.30 -10.04 3.30
CA ILE A 209 -4.06 -9.17 4.46
C ILE A 209 -5.05 -8.00 4.50
N MET A 210 -5.34 -7.37 3.36
CA MET A 210 -6.34 -6.30 3.32
C MET A 210 -7.74 -6.80 3.71
N SER A 211 -8.12 -7.99 3.23
CA SER A 211 -9.39 -8.63 3.58
C SER A 211 -9.48 -8.91 5.07
N MET A 212 -8.42 -9.48 5.67
CA MET A 212 -8.32 -9.75 7.10
C MET A 212 -8.57 -8.48 7.93
N LEU A 213 -7.90 -7.36 7.59
CA LEU A 213 -8.14 -6.10 8.30
C LEU A 213 -9.54 -5.54 8.04
N SER A 214 -10.09 -5.73 6.84
CA SER A 214 -11.41 -5.20 6.48
C SER A 214 -12.55 -5.94 7.17
N SER A 215 -12.35 -7.21 7.58
CA SER A 215 -13.34 -7.99 8.33
C SER A 215 -13.36 -7.70 9.83
N ALA A 216 -12.37 -6.97 10.35
CA ALA A 216 -12.33 -6.63 11.78
C ALA A 216 -13.49 -5.72 12.17
N GLY A 217 -14.25 -6.12 13.19
CA GLY A 217 -15.33 -5.31 13.76
C GLY A 217 -14.80 -4.13 14.60
N GLU A 218 -13.68 -4.33 15.30
CA GLU A 218 -13.02 -3.32 16.12
C GLU A 218 -11.50 -3.45 16.07
N LYS A 219 -10.79 -2.44 16.59
CA LYS A 219 -9.33 -2.46 16.68
C LYS A 219 -8.89 -3.13 17.98
N SER A 220 -8.18 -4.23 17.89
CA SER A 220 -7.65 -4.98 19.03
C SER A 220 -6.18 -5.36 18.82
N ARG A 221 -5.55 -6.05 19.77
CA ARG A 221 -4.18 -6.57 19.63
C ARG A 221 -4.17 -8.07 19.96
N PRO A 222 -3.21 -8.85 19.42
CA PRO A 222 -3.02 -10.23 19.85
C PRO A 222 -2.81 -10.30 21.37
N MET A 223 -3.34 -11.34 22.02
CA MET A 223 -3.28 -11.49 23.48
C MET A 223 -1.85 -11.57 24.02
N ASP A 224 -0.94 -12.15 23.25
CA ASP A 224 0.48 -12.34 23.53
C ASP A 224 1.37 -11.20 22.99
N ASN A 225 0.79 -10.10 22.51
CA ASN A 225 1.53 -9.01 21.86
C ASN A 225 2.71 -8.48 22.68
N SER A 226 2.56 -8.38 24.01
CA SER A 226 3.64 -7.88 24.89
C SER A 226 4.88 -8.76 24.86
N ALA A 227 4.72 -10.08 24.73
CA ALA A 227 5.84 -11.02 24.66
C ALA A 227 6.55 -10.95 23.29
N HIS A 228 5.78 -10.75 22.21
CA HIS A 228 6.32 -10.73 20.85
C HIS A 228 6.83 -9.36 20.39
N ALA A 229 6.40 -8.27 21.02
CA ALA A 229 6.71 -6.89 20.61
C ALA A 229 8.20 -6.55 20.50
N ALA A 230 9.06 -7.24 21.27
CA ALA A 230 10.51 -7.03 21.26
C ALA A 230 11.24 -7.77 20.14
N ALA A 231 10.59 -8.75 19.48
CA ALA A 231 11.19 -9.52 18.41
C ALA A 231 11.41 -8.67 17.15
N LYS A 232 12.48 -8.98 16.42
CA LYS A 232 12.71 -8.38 15.09
C LYS A 232 11.62 -8.87 14.13
N PRO A 233 10.90 -7.95 13.45
CA PRO A 233 9.82 -8.36 12.56
C PRO A 233 10.33 -8.97 11.25
N GLY A 234 9.45 -9.71 10.59
CA GLY A 234 9.73 -10.38 9.32
C GLY A 234 10.58 -11.65 9.45
N GLY A 235 10.60 -12.24 10.64
CA GLY A 235 11.12 -13.60 10.84
C GLY A 235 10.31 -14.63 10.04
N ARG A 236 10.94 -15.76 9.72
CA ARG A 236 10.23 -16.90 9.13
C ARG A 236 9.30 -17.51 10.20
N GLN A 237 8.07 -17.84 9.83
CA GLN A 237 7.07 -18.39 10.75
C GLN A 237 7.19 -19.91 10.88
N ASP A 238 8.40 -20.39 11.16
CA ASP A 238 8.57 -21.79 11.49
C ASP A 238 8.08 -21.97 12.93
N ASN A 239 7.09 -22.86 13.15
CA ASN A 239 6.56 -23.22 14.47
C ASN A 239 5.67 -22.16 15.16
N TRP A 240 4.97 -21.33 14.40
CA TRP A 240 3.91 -20.45 14.93
C TRP A 240 2.66 -21.25 15.28
N VAL A 241 2.10 -21.01 16.46
CA VAL A 241 0.77 -21.51 16.83
C VAL A 241 -0.24 -20.49 16.34
N TYR A 242 -0.97 -20.82 15.27
CA TYR A 242 -2.01 -19.95 14.78
C TYR A 242 -3.24 -20.09 15.69
N HIS A 243 -3.79 -18.95 16.12
CA HIS A 243 -4.88 -18.93 17.11
C HIS A 243 -6.25 -19.33 16.53
N ASP A 244 -6.33 -19.54 15.22
CA ASP A 244 -7.51 -20.04 14.48
C ASP A 244 -7.56 -21.57 14.37
N ASP A 245 -6.44 -22.27 14.56
CA ASP A 245 -6.32 -23.73 14.44
C ASP A 245 -6.95 -24.53 15.61
N SER A 246 -7.58 -23.86 16.58
CA SER A 246 -8.16 -24.47 17.78
C SER A 246 -9.69 -24.39 17.86
N CYS A 247 -10.39 -24.23 16.73
CA CYS A 247 -11.85 -24.31 16.67
C CYS A 247 -12.36 -25.76 16.50
#